data_AF-A0A7S0L0F0-F1
#
_entry.id   AF-A0A7S0L0F0-F1
#
_cell.length_a   1.000
_cell.length_b   1.000
_cell.length_c   1.000
_cell.angle_alpha   90.00
_cell.angle_beta   90.00
_cell.angle_gamma   90.00
#
_symmetry.space_group_name_H-M   'P 1'
#
loop_
_entity.id
_entity.type
_entity.pdbx_description
1 polymer ?
#
loop_
_entity_poly.entity_id
_entity_poly.type
_entity_poly.pdbx_seq_one_letter_code
_entity_poly.pdbx_strand_id
1 'polypeptide(L)'
;YVVGLGLSMSTISKIEASLPVWSILFTVLFTPRLIRALGPVSTFAISHFINGAAALGPAVLIHVNVFQHPKLSVSLMCISSALVAVARNLQFATAMILSKEAAAGVPGVAIGITQSMLSLGNALGPII
;
A
#
# COMPACT_ATOMS: atom_id res chain seq x y z
N TYR A 1 -12.40 -6.40 -27.81
CA TYR A 1 -11.66 -7.05 -26.72
C TYR A 1 -12.08 -6.42 -25.40
N VAL A 2 -12.87 -7.12 -24.59
CA VAL A 2 -13.14 -6.70 -23.21
C VAL A 2 -11.94 -7.16 -22.39
N VAL A 3 -10.92 -6.30 -22.28
CA VAL A 3 -9.79 -6.51 -21.38
C VAL A 3 -10.19 -5.85 -20.06
N GLY A 4 -10.65 -6.64 -19.09
CA GLY A 4 -11.02 -6.16 -17.76
C GLY A 4 -12.00 -7.07 -17.05
N LEU A 5 -12.01 -7.01 -15.70
CA LEU A 5 -12.78 -7.80 -14.72
C LEU A 5 -14.32 -7.81 -14.90
N GLY A 6 -14.86 -7.34 -16.03
CA GLY A 6 -16.29 -7.19 -16.26
C GLY A 6 -16.93 -6.04 -15.48
N LEU A 7 -16.13 -5.15 -14.88
CA LEU A 7 -16.60 -4.00 -14.13
C LEU A 7 -16.85 -2.81 -15.05
N SER A 8 -17.93 -2.07 -14.78
CA SER A 8 -18.18 -0.81 -15.46
C SER A 8 -17.15 0.24 -15.04
N MET A 9 -16.82 1.17 -15.93
CA MET A 9 -15.83 2.20 -15.64
C MET A 9 -16.24 3.09 -14.45
N SER A 10 -17.54 3.33 -14.27
CA SER A 10 -18.06 4.06 -13.11
C SER A 10 -17.88 3.30 -11.79
N THR A 11 -17.92 1.97 -11.82
CA THR A 11 -17.63 1.12 -10.66
C THR A 11 -16.15 1.18 -10.29
N ILE A 12 -15.27 1.09 -11.29
CA ILE A 12 -13.82 1.17 -11.09
C ILE A 12 -13.44 2.51 -10.47
N SER A 13 -13.93 3.62 -11.02
CA SER A 13 -13.64 4.96 -10.48
C SER A 13 -14.14 5.16 -9.04
N LYS A 14 -15.28 4.55 -8.66
CA LYS A 14 -15.77 4.59 -7.27
C LYS A 14 -14.88 3.79 -6.31
N ILE A 15 -14.37 2.64 -6.75
CA ILE A 15 -13.44 1.82 -5.97
C ILE A 15 -12.12 2.58 -5.79
N GLU A 16 -11.57 3.14 -6.87
CA GLU A 16 -10.35 3.95 -6.85
C GLU A 16 -10.48 5.20 -5.98
N ALA A 17 -11.64 5.87 -5.98
CA ALA A 17 -11.87 7.05 -5.15
C ALA A 17 -12.04 6.71 -3.66
N SER A 18 -12.59 5.55 -3.32
CA SER A 18 -12.86 5.17 -1.93
C SER A 18 -11.67 4.51 -1.22
N LEU A 19 -10.82 3.79 -1.96
CA LEU A 19 -9.62 3.12 -1.44
C LEU A 19 -8.67 4.05 -0.63
N PRO A 20 -8.31 5.26 -1.11
CA PRO A 20 -7.46 6.20 -0.38
C PRO A 20 -8.09 6.65 0.94
N VAL A 21 -9.40 6.90 0.94
CA VAL A 21 -10.14 7.38 2.12
C VAL A 21 -10.11 6.33 3.23
N TRP A 22 -10.45 5.08 2.90
CA TRP A 22 -10.40 3.96 3.85
C TRP A 22 -8.99 3.69 4.33
N SER A 23 -8.01 3.81 3.45
CA SER A 23 -6.60 3.62 3.79
C SER A 23 -6.10 4.64 4.81
N ILE A 24 -6.43 5.93 4.63
CA ILE A 24 -6.06 6.99 5.57
C ILE A 24 -6.75 6.76 6.92
N LEU A 25 -8.06 6.47 6.92
CA LEU A 25 -8.83 6.19 8.14
C LEU A 25 -8.23 5.02 8.92
N PHE A 26 -7.92 3.91 8.25
CA PHE A 26 -7.32 2.75 8.89
C PHE A 26 -5.95 3.09 9.47
N THR A 27 -5.16 3.88 8.75
CA THR A 27 -3.82 4.29 9.19
C THR A 27 -3.87 5.16 10.43
N VAL A 28 -4.72 6.19 10.42
CA VAL A 28 -4.84 7.12 11.56
C VAL A 28 -5.31 6.36 12.82
N LEU A 29 -6.19 5.38 12.67
CA LEU A 29 -6.76 4.64 13.79
C LEU A 29 -5.87 3.49 14.29
N PHE A 30 -5.23 2.73 13.40
CA PHE A 30 -4.51 1.50 13.77
C PHE A 30 -3.00 1.69 13.88
N THR A 31 -2.39 2.51 13.03
CA THR A 31 -0.93 2.65 13.00
C THR A 31 -0.34 3.14 14.32
N PRO A 32 -0.90 4.16 15.01
CA PRO A 32 -0.36 4.59 16.31
C PRO A 32 -0.44 3.48 17.38
N ARG A 33 -1.49 2.65 17.34
CA ARG A 33 -1.67 1.53 18.27
C ARG A 33 -0.64 0.43 18.01
N LEU A 34 -0.41 0.09 16.74
CA LEU A 34 0.60 -0.89 16.35
C LEU A 34 2.01 -0.45 16.75
N ILE A 35 2.35 0.82 16.49
CA ILE A 35 3.67 1.38 16.81
C ILE A 35 3.91 1.38 18.32
N ARG A 36 2.91 1.71 19.13
CA ARG A 36 3.02 1.63 20.60
C ARG A 36 3.22 0.21 21.11
N ALA A 37 2.63 -0.78 20.44
CA ALA A 37 2.69 -2.18 20.87
C ALA A 37 3.99 -2.89 20.47
N LEU A 38 4.46 -2.66 19.24
CA LEU A 38 5.57 -3.43 18.64
C LEU A 38 6.85 -2.61 18.43
N GLY A 39 6.76 -1.29 18.61
CA GLY A 39 7.81 -0.34 18.26
C GLY A 39 7.79 0.04 16.76
N PRO A 40 8.44 1.16 16.41
CA PRO A 40 8.43 1.68 15.05
C PRO A 40 9.19 0.81 14.05
N VAL A 41 10.30 0.18 14.45
CA VAL A 41 11.12 -0.71 13.59
C VAL A 41 10.37 -1.98 13.21
N SER A 42 9.80 -2.69 14.19
CA SER A 42 9.02 -3.91 13.95
C SER A 42 7.78 -3.62 13.09
N THR A 43 7.12 -2.48 13.34
CA THR A 43 5.96 -2.05 12.54
C THR A 43 6.36 -1.74 11.10
N PHE A 44 7.52 -1.12 10.88
CA PHE A 44 8.08 -0.89 9.55
C PHE A 44 8.37 -2.22 8.82
N ALA A 45 9.00 -3.19 9.50
CA ALA A 45 9.24 -4.52 8.91
C ALA A 45 7.94 -5.26 8.54
N ILE A 46 6.94 -5.25 9.43
CA ILE A 46 5.61 -5.83 9.18
C ILE A 46 4.97 -5.17 7.95
N SER A 47 5.08 -3.86 7.81
CA SER A 47 4.51 -3.16 6.68
C SER A 47 5.15 -3.55 5.34
N HIS A 48 6.46 -3.80 5.30
CA HIS A 48 7.12 -4.39 4.12
C HIS A 48 6.62 -5.80 3.81
N PHE A 49 6.45 -6.63 4.83
CA PHE A 49 5.93 -7.99 4.67
C PHE A 49 4.49 -7.98 4.10
N ILE A 50 3.62 -7.13 4.64
CA ILE A 50 2.23 -6.98 4.15
C ILE A 50 2.24 -6.48 2.70
N ASN A 51 3.10 -5.51 2.36
CA ASN A 51 3.19 -5.01 1.00
C ASN A 51 3.64 -6.09 0.00
N GLY A 52 4.65 -6.90 0.38
CA GLY A 52 5.10 -8.04 -0.41
C GLY A 52 4.01 -9.09 -0.61
N ALA A 53 3.27 -9.42 0.45
CA ALA A 53 2.14 -10.36 0.38
C ALA A 53 1.01 -9.82 -0.51
N ALA A 54 0.73 -8.52 -0.44
CA ALA A 54 -0.32 -7.88 -1.24
C ALA A 54 -0.02 -7.92 -2.74
N ALA A 55 1.26 -7.78 -3.11
CA ALA A 55 1.75 -7.86 -4.49
C ALA A 55 1.57 -9.27 -5.11
N LEU A 56 1.42 -10.31 -4.29
CA LEU A 56 1.13 -11.66 -4.79
C LEU A 56 -0.28 -11.78 -5.37
N GLY A 57 -1.26 -10.97 -4.94
CA GLY A 57 -2.63 -11.13 -5.43
C GLY A 57 -2.77 -10.86 -6.94
N PRO A 58 -2.26 -9.74 -7.49
CA PRO A 58 -2.20 -9.54 -8.93
C PRO A 58 -1.44 -10.67 -9.66
N ALA A 59 -0.34 -11.18 -9.08
CA ALA A 59 0.40 -12.30 -9.65
C ALA A 59 -0.42 -13.60 -9.67
N VAL A 60 -1.19 -13.88 -8.63
CA VAL A 60 -2.12 -15.03 -8.57
C VAL A 60 -3.26 -14.86 -9.57
N LEU A 61 -3.77 -13.64 -9.78
CA LEU A 61 -4.80 -13.35 -10.79
C LEU A 61 -4.36 -13.63 -12.23
N ILE A 62 -3.05 -13.52 -12.53
CA ILE A 62 -2.51 -13.92 -13.84
C ILE A 62 -2.64 -15.44 -14.04
N HIS A 63 -2.54 -16.23 -12.97
CA HIS A 63 -2.64 -17.69 -13.02
C HIS A 63 -4.08 -18.21 -12.88
N VAL A 64 -4.94 -17.49 -12.16
CA VAL A 64 -6.35 -17.82 -11.99
C VAL A 64 -7.13 -17.19 -13.15
N ASN A 65 -7.37 -17.98 -14.20
CA ASN A 65 -8.03 -17.58 -15.44
C ASN A 65 -9.29 -16.72 -15.16
N VAL A 66 -9.16 -15.39 -15.27
CA VAL A 66 -10.12 -14.37 -14.75
C VAL A 66 -11.54 -14.58 -15.29
N PHE A 67 -11.66 -15.16 -16.49
CA PHE A 67 -12.91 -15.46 -17.16
C PHE A 67 -13.73 -16.58 -16.52
N GLN A 68 -13.11 -17.48 -15.74
CA GLN A 68 -13.81 -18.59 -15.09
C GLN A 68 -14.41 -18.19 -13.73
N HIS A 69 -13.80 -17.24 -13.03
CA HIS A 69 -14.22 -16.83 -11.68
C HIS A 69 -14.16 -15.29 -11.49
N PRO A 70 -15.08 -14.52 -12.10
CA PRO A 70 -15.05 -13.06 -12.05
C PRO A 70 -15.24 -12.51 -10.62
N LYS A 71 -16.08 -13.15 -9.79
CA LYS A 71 -16.28 -12.73 -8.39
C LYS A 71 -15.03 -12.90 -7.54
N LEU A 72 -14.35 -14.04 -7.68
CA LEU A 72 -13.08 -14.31 -6.97
C LEU A 72 -12.01 -13.29 -7.39
N SER A 73 -11.97 -12.97 -8.69
CA SER A 73 -10.98 -12.06 -9.25
C SER A 73 -11.15 -10.63 -8.75
N VAL A 74 -12.39 -10.14 -8.67
CA VAL A 74 -12.70 -8.82 -8.10
C VAL A 74 -12.41 -8.80 -6.60
N SER A 75 -12.79 -9.85 -5.86
CA SER A 75 -12.50 -9.92 -4.41
C SER A 75 -10.99 -9.92 -4.13
N LEU A 76 -10.21 -10.70 -4.89
CA LEU A 76 -8.76 -10.75 -4.72
C LEU A 76 -8.11 -9.40 -5.04
N MET A 77 -8.56 -8.73 -6.10
CA MET A 77 -8.09 -7.39 -6.44
C MET A 77 -8.37 -6.40 -5.31
N CYS A 78 -9.61 -6.35 -4.80
CA CYS A 78 -9.98 -5.44 -3.71
C CYS A 78 -9.17 -5.71 -2.43
N ILE A 79 -8.96 -6.98 -2.07
CA ILE A 79 -8.16 -7.37 -0.89
C ILE A 79 -6.70 -6.93 -1.07
N SER A 80 -6.09 -7.21 -2.22
CA SER A 80 -4.72 -6.79 -2.51
C SER A 80 -4.57 -5.27 -2.49
N SER A 81 -5.50 -4.53 -3.11
CA SER A 81 -5.48 -3.07 -3.09
C SER A 81 -5.60 -2.52 -1.67
N ALA A 82 -6.49 -3.09 -0.84
CA ALA A 82 -6.63 -2.70 0.56
C ALA A 82 -5.35 -2.98 1.37
N LEU A 83 -4.73 -4.15 1.18
CA LEU A 83 -3.49 -4.53 1.86
C LEU A 83 -2.32 -3.62 1.48
N VAL A 84 -2.14 -3.30 0.19
CA VAL A 84 -1.13 -2.34 -0.28
C VAL A 84 -1.35 -0.98 0.36
N ALA A 85 -2.60 -0.51 0.39
CA ALA A 85 -2.91 0.80 0.91
C ALA A 85 -2.59 0.90 2.42
N VAL A 86 -2.97 -0.12 3.19
CA VAL A 86 -2.64 -0.23 4.62
C VAL A 86 -1.13 -0.29 4.84
N ALA A 87 -0.42 -1.14 4.07
CA ALA A 87 1.03 -1.30 4.19
C ALA A 87 1.79 -0.01 3.90
N ARG A 88 1.46 0.69 2.81
CA ARG A 88 2.12 1.93 2.40
C ARG A 88 1.99 3.01 3.45
N ASN A 89 0.82 3.13 4.07
CA ASN A 89 0.60 4.13 5.08
C ASN A 89 1.25 3.78 6.43
N LEU A 90 1.29 2.50 6.80
CA LEU A 90 2.10 2.01 7.92
C LEU A 90 3.59 2.34 7.71
N GLN A 91 4.13 2.05 6.51
CA GLN A 91 5.49 2.41 6.12
C GLN A 91 5.72 3.91 6.23
N PHE A 92 4.83 4.73 5.69
CA PHE A 92 4.98 6.17 5.72
C PHE A 92 5.00 6.73 7.15
N ALA A 93 4.03 6.34 7.99
CA ALA A 93 3.93 6.84 9.35
C ALA A 93 5.12 6.38 10.23
N THR A 94 5.53 5.12 10.10
CA THR A 94 6.72 4.61 10.82
C THR A 94 8.00 5.23 10.31
N ALA A 95 8.17 5.40 8.99
CA ALA A 95 9.32 6.08 8.41
C ALA A 95 9.42 7.52 8.93
N MET A 96 8.31 8.25 9.05
CA MET A 96 8.28 9.61 9.61
C MET A 96 8.64 9.65 11.11
N ILE A 97 8.22 8.65 11.90
CA ILE A 97 8.57 8.56 13.32
C ILE A 97 10.05 8.20 13.49
N LEU A 98 10.52 7.15 12.82
CA LEU A 98 11.95 6.77 12.81
C LEU A 98 12.82 7.93 12.34
N SER A 99 12.34 8.64 11.33
CA SER A 99 12.94 9.87 10.83
C SER A 99 13.02 10.98 11.85
N LYS A 100 11.94 11.24 12.59
CA LYS A 100 11.92 12.27 13.64
C LYS A 100 12.85 11.92 14.78
N GLU A 101 12.85 10.65 15.20
CA GLU A 101 13.78 10.14 16.22
C GLU A 101 15.23 10.27 15.76
N ALA A 102 15.47 10.06 14.47
CA ALA A 102 16.78 10.22 13.88
C ALA A 102 17.15 11.70 13.66
N ALA A 103 16.21 12.58 13.32
CA ALA A 103 16.41 13.99 12.93
C ALA A 103 16.86 14.92 14.06
N ALA A 104 17.17 14.41 15.25
CA ALA A 104 18.02 15.08 16.22
C ALA A 104 19.50 15.21 15.74
N GLY A 105 19.77 15.11 14.43
CA GLY A 105 21.09 15.19 13.77
C GLY A 105 21.00 15.05 12.23
N VAL A 106 22.09 14.59 11.59
CA VAL A 106 22.23 14.17 10.17
C VAL A 106 20.98 13.50 9.52
N PRO A 107 20.15 12.75 10.25
CA PRO A 107 19.02 12.03 9.65
C PRO A 107 17.84 12.87 9.12
N GLY A 108 17.76 14.17 9.39
CA GLY A 108 16.83 15.05 8.65
C GLY A 108 17.08 15.03 7.13
N VAL A 109 18.34 14.80 6.72
CA VAL A 109 18.72 14.59 5.32
C VAL A 109 18.24 13.23 4.81
N ALA A 110 18.27 12.18 5.64
CA ALA A 110 17.76 10.86 5.30
C ALA A 110 16.23 10.87 5.05
N ILE A 111 15.48 11.76 5.70
CA ILE A 111 14.05 12.02 5.41
C ILE A 111 13.87 12.54 4.00
N GLY A 112 14.62 13.60 3.67
CA GLY A 112 14.58 14.21 2.34
C GLY A 112 14.90 13.18 1.26
N ILE A 113 15.91 12.34 1.51
CA ILE A 113 16.26 11.21 0.63
C ILE A 113 15.13 10.18 0.57
N THR A 114 14.51 9.81 1.69
CA THR A 114 13.42 8.81 1.72
C THR A 114 12.17 9.32 0.99
N GLN A 115 11.79 10.58 1.20
CA GLN A 115 10.68 11.21 0.47
C GLN A 115 11.00 11.40 -1.01
N SER A 116 12.26 11.70 -1.35
CA SER A 116 12.72 11.77 -2.74
C SER A 116 12.73 10.40 -3.41
N MET A 117 13.14 9.35 -2.71
CA MET A 117 13.09 7.94 -3.16
C MET A 117 11.65 7.46 -3.35
N LEU A 118 10.74 7.83 -2.44
CA LEU A 118 9.30 7.58 -2.59
C LEU A 118 8.72 8.31 -3.80
N SER A 119 9.09 9.57 -3.99
CA SER A 119 8.67 10.37 -5.15
C SER A 119 9.22 9.79 -6.45
N LEU A 120 10.49 9.37 -6.44
CA LEU A 120 11.15 8.71 -7.57
C LEU A 120 10.49 7.37 -7.89
N GLY A 121 10.20 6.54 -6.88
CA GLY A 121 9.49 5.28 -7.06
C GLY A 121 8.08 5.47 -7.62
N ASN A 122 7.34 6.48 -7.16
CA ASN A 122 6.03 6.81 -7.72
C ASN A 122 6.12 7.32 -9.17
N ALA A 123 7.20 8.02 -9.53
CA ALA A 123 7.41 8.51 -10.89
C ALA A 123 7.88 7.40 -11.86
N LEU A 124 8.71 6.48 -11.38
CA LEU A 124 9.24 5.37 -12.18
C LEU A 124 8.27 4.18 -12.26
N GLY A 125 7.43 3.97 -11.24
CA GLY A 125 6.50 2.84 -11.19
C GLY A 125 5.57 2.70 -12.40
N PRO A 126 5.00 3.79 -12.96
CA PRO A 126 4.20 3.73 -14.17
C PRO A 126 5.00 3.49 -15.47
N ILE A 127 6.32 3.65 -15.43
CA ILE A 127 7.20 3.58 -16.60
C ILE A 127 7.77 2.15 -16.79
N ILE A 128 7.89 1.39 -15.70
CA ILE A 128 8.46 0.03 -15.65
C ILE A 128 7.32 -0.99 -15.71
#